data_AF-A0A1F7ZQW4-F1
#
_entry.id   AF-A0A1F7ZQW4-F1
#
_cell.length_a   1.000
_cell.length_b   1.000
_cell.length_c   1.000
_cell.angle_alpha   90.00
_cell.angle_beta   90.00
_cell.angle_gamma   90.00
#
_symmetry.space_group_name_H-M   'P 1'
#
loop_
_entity.id
_entity.type
_entity.pdbx_description
1 polymer ?
#
loop_
_entity_poly.entity_id
_entity_poly.type
_entity_poly.pdbx_seq_one_letter_code
_entity_poly.pdbx_strand_id
1 'polypeptide(L)'
;MNIAEFAEDEFLIGFLEGTQELVATNIQAIKRALNKKLDANEEESEYTVFSYVGSQVAQQLSKDGGLRREIGMRIFYDATCRKLIVKIPTGLHGGATETLSFLILEAASRQGLRGKLRPAGAQTFVDGPYRKEPDAAFIPEVPIPGRDRTWPTIVIETGVSESVARLRIDASWWLARSKGLVKLVILISVSRVQPKVGLECWKLGAVQHSHNLRSLSQAPLRPTKTQSITITRSGGSTMVMGAPLVIQFQDVFVNPPSGPLQGDFVFGAALLEEIARSVWQAQGII
;
A
#
# COMPACT_ATOMS: atom_id res chain seq x y z
N MET A 1 -7.32 -18.48 13.46
CA MET A 1 -6.26 -18.48 12.42
C MET A 1 -5.02 -17.92 13.09
N ASN A 2 -3.93 -18.68 13.13
CA ASN A 2 -2.66 -18.21 13.67
C ASN A 2 -1.96 -17.40 12.55
N ILE A 3 -1.64 -16.14 12.79
CA ILE A 3 -0.99 -15.24 11.82
C ILE A 3 0.32 -14.79 12.46
N ALA A 4 1.42 -14.83 11.72
CA ALA A 4 2.69 -14.33 12.23
C ALA A 4 2.56 -12.85 12.64
N GLU A 5 3.02 -12.52 13.83
CA GLU A 5 2.98 -11.15 14.34
C GLU A 5 4.00 -10.27 13.62
N PHE A 6 3.61 -9.01 13.39
CA PHE A 6 4.53 -7.95 12.98
C PHE A 6 5.33 -7.52 14.22
N ALA A 7 6.64 -7.68 14.17
CA ALA A 7 7.51 -7.41 15.32
C ALA A 7 7.75 -5.90 15.50
N GLU A 8 8.02 -5.46 16.74
CA GLU A 8 8.20 -4.04 17.05
C GLU A 8 9.43 -3.43 16.34
N ASP A 9 10.47 -4.22 16.09
CA ASP A 9 11.67 -3.81 15.37
C ASP A 9 11.44 -3.68 13.85
N GLU A 10 10.42 -4.34 13.30
CA GLU A 10 10.05 -4.22 11.89
C GLU A 10 9.56 -2.81 11.53
N PHE A 11 9.10 -2.02 12.51
CA PHE A 11 8.58 -0.67 12.29
C PHE A 11 9.62 0.29 11.71
N LEU A 12 10.91 0.15 12.04
CA LEU A 12 11.98 1.10 11.68
C LEU A 12 13.00 0.58 10.67
N ILE A 13 12.79 -0.60 10.10
CA ILE A 13 13.72 -1.17 9.12
C ILE A 13 13.27 -0.92 7.67
N GLY A 14 14.14 -1.27 6.73
CA GLY A 14 13.87 -1.22 5.29
C GLY A 14 13.87 0.17 4.66
N PHE A 15 14.22 1.22 5.42
CA PHE A 15 14.42 2.56 4.89
C PHE A 15 15.69 2.66 4.04
N LEU A 16 15.67 3.60 3.10
CA LEU A 16 16.86 3.97 2.35
C LEU A 16 17.90 4.63 3.23
N GLU A 17 19.17 4.40 2.90
CA GLU A 17 20.28 5.16 3.48
C GLU A 17 20.07 6.66 3.25
N GLY A 18 20.34 7.48 4.27
CA GLY A 18 20.02 8.91 4.24
C GLY A 18 18.59 9.28 4.66
N THR A 19 17.72 8.32 4.99
CA THR A 19 16.41 8.65 5.58
C THR A 19 16.58 9.39 6.90
N GLN A 20 16.19 10.67 6.91
CA GLN A 20 16.38 11.56 8.05
C GLN A 20 15.50 11.15 9.24
N GLU A 21 16.11 11.07 10.43
CA GLU A 21 15.42 11.00 11.71
C GLU A 21 15.51 12.36 12.42
N LEU A 22 14.37 12.96 12.72
CA LEU A 22 14.24 14.29 13.31
C LEU A 22 13.51 14.22 14.66
N VAL A 23 13.84 15.13 15.57
CA VAL A 23 13.08 15.27 16.83
C VAL A 23 11.94 16.27 16.61
N ALA A 24 10.70 15.84 16.89
CA ALA A 24 9.55 16.73 16.88
C ALA A 24 8.51 16.30 17.91
N THR A 25 8.11 17.23 18.78
CA THR A 25 7.17 16.96 19.88
C THR A 25 5.77 17.54 19.62
N ASN A 26 5.58 18.28 18.53
CA ASN A 26 4.31 18.92 18.18
C ASN A 26 4.15 19.06 16.66
N ILE A 27 2.90 19.29 16.23
CA ILE A 27 2.51 19.39 14.81
C ILE A 27 3.27 20.50 14.08
N GLN A 28 3.53 21.64 14.72
CA GLN A 28 4.19 22.77 14.07
C GLN A 28 5.65 22.46 13.74
N ALA A 29 6.35 21.75 14.63
CA ALA A 29 7.71 21.27 14.37
C ALA A 29 7.74 20.29 13.19
N ILE A 30 6.80 19.34 13.14
CA ILE A 30 6.66 18.38 12.04
C ILE A 30 6.41 19.12 10.71
N LYS A 31 5.41 20.01 10.67
CA LYS A 31 5.05 20.79 9.47
C LYS A 31 6.22 21.64 8.97
N ARG A 32 6.96 22.32 9.87
CA ARG A 32 8.13 23.12 9.49
C ARG A 32 9.24 22.27 8.88
N ALA A 33 9.54 21.12 9.48
CA ALA A 33 10.56 20.20 8.95
C ALA A 33 10.17 19.68 7.56
N LEU A 34 8.90 19.28 7.38
CA LEU A 34 8.39 18.80 6.10
C LEU A 34 8.39 19.90 5.03
N ASN A 35 7.98 21.12 5.36
CA ASN A 35 8.04 22.24 4.43
C ASN A 35 9.48 22.53 3.99
N LYS A 36 10.43 22.55 4.92
CA LYS A 36 11.85 22.74 4.59
C LYS A 36 12.35 21.67 3.60
N LYS A 37 11.95 20.40 3.81
CA LYS A 37 12.31 19.30 2.91
C LYS A 37 11.69 19.45 1.53
N LEU A 38 10.42 19.87 1.45
CA LEU A 38 9.74 20.15 0.19
C LEU A 38 10.39 21.33 -0.56
N ASP A 39 10.75 22.39 0.15
CA ASP A 39 11.38 23.59 -0.42
C ASP A 39 12.79 23.30 -0.95
N ALA A 40 13.52 22.39 -0.30
CA ALA A 40 14.86 21.97 -0.71
C ALA A 40 14.85 21.06 -1.97
N ASN A 41 13.68 20.54 -2.36
CA ASN A 41 13.53 19.54 -3.44
C ASN A 41 14.50 18.36 -3.29
N GLU A 42 14.80 17.95 -2.05
CA GLU A 42 15.70 16.85 -1.75
C GLU A 42 15.02 15.52 -2.11
N GLU A 43 15.46 14.88 -3.19
CA GLU A 43 14.88 13.63 -3.70
C GLU A 43 15.43 12.36 -3.03
N GLU A 44 16.35 12.47 -2.06
CA GLU A 44 17.09 11.31 -1.51
C GLU A 44 16.20 10.24 -0.87
N SER A 45 15.15 10.62 -0.11
CA SER A 45 14.21 9.67 0.51
C SER A 45 12.79 10.22 0.59
N GLU A 46 11.81 9.41 0.16
CA GLU A 46 10.38 9.71 0.28
C GLU A 46 9.87 9.63 1.73
N TYR A 47 10.72 9.17 2.67
CA TYR A 47 10.36 9.01 4.08
C TYR A 47 11.10 10.05 4.95
N THR A 48 10.43 10.48 6.01
CA THR A 48 11.03 11.21 7.13
C THR A 48 10.53 10.59 8.42
N VAL A 49 11.44 10.27 9.34
CA VAL A 49 11.11 9.71 10.65
C VAL A 49 11.16 10.83 11.69
N PHE A 50 10.12 10.92 12.51
CA PHE A 50 10.04 11.83 13.63
C PHE A 50 9.99 11.08 14.95
N SER A 51 10.93 11.39 15.84
CA SER A 51 11.03 10.82 17.18
C SER A 51 10.42 11.74 18.23
N TYR A 52 9.98 11.14 19.34
CA TYR A 52 9.31 11.78 20.49
C TYR A 52 7.90 12.31 20.19
N VAL A 53 7.24 11.81 19.14
CA VAL A 53 5.88 12.20 18.79
C VAL A 53 4.89 11.55 19.76
N GLY A 54 4.18 12.37 20.54
CA GLY A 54 3.15 11.89 21.47
C GLY A 54 1.88 11.42 20.74
N SER A 55 1.13 10.50 21.34
CA SER A 55 -0.04 9.89 20.68
C SER A 55 -1.16 10.89 20.39
N GLN A 56 -1.28 11.96 21.18
CA GLN A 56 -2.21 13.06 20.92
C GLN A 56 -1.85 13.83 19.65
N VAL A 57 -0.56 14.07 19.41
CA VAL A 57 -0.06 14.72 18.18
C VAL A 57 -0.38 13.85 16.96
N ALA A 58 -0.06 12.56 17.03
CA ALA A 58 -0.38 11.62 15.95
C ALA A 58 -1.90 11.52 15.67
N GLN A 59 -2.73 11.46 16.73
CA GLN A 59 -4.18 11.43 16.59
C GLN A 59 -4.73 12.70 15.93
N GLN A 60 -4.18 13.87 16.27
CA GLN A 60 -4.60 15.12 15.68
C GLN A 60 -4.20 15.20 14.20
N LEU A 61 -3.00 14.73 13.84
CA LEU A 61 -2.58 14.61 12.44
C LEU A 61 -3.50 13.70 11.61
N SER A 62 -3.98 12.60 12.19
CA SER A 62 -4.95 11.70 11.55
C SER A 62 -6.32 12.35 11.32
N LYS A 63 -6.81 13.16 12.26
CA LYS A 63 -8.17 13.74 12.20
C LYS A 63 -8.31 14.87 11.17
N ASP A 64 -7.23 15.63 10.94
CA ASP A 64 -7.26 16.75 10.00
C ASP A 64 -7.25 16.30 8.51
N GLY A 65 -7.29 14.99 8.25
CA GLY A 65 -7.12 14.41 6.91
C GLY A 65 -5.67 14.45 6.45
N GLY A 66 -4.73 14.26 7.39
CA GLY A 66 -3.30 14.15 7.14
C GLY A 66 -2.52 15.48 7.20
N LEU A 67 -1.20 15.35 7.03
CA LEU A 67 -0.29 16.46 6.81
C LEU A 67 -0.49 16.96 5.37
N ARG A 68 -1.10 18.14 5.21
CA ARG A 68 -1.30 18.85 3.93
C ARG A 68 -2.06 18.02 2.88
N ARG A 69 -3.40 18.09 2.92
CA ARG A 69 -4.32 17.39 1.98
C ARG A 69 -3.97 17.57 0.50
N GLU A 70 -3.38 18.71 0.14
CA GLU A 70 -2.95 19.02 -1.23
C GLU A 70 -1.76 18.18 -1.72
N ILE A 71 -0.87 17.77 -0.81
CA ILE A 71 0.33 16.96 -1.15
C ILE A 71 0.08 15.48 -0.90
N GLY A 72 -0.93 15.14 -0.10
CA GLY A 72 -1.30 13.74 0.12
C GLY A 72 -0.24 12.95 0.88
N MET A 73 0.43 13.55 1.87
CA MET A 73 1.34 12.80 2.75
C MET A 73 0.61 11.67 3.49
N ARG A 74 1.33 10.60 3.82
CA ARG A 74 0.79 9.46 4.57
C ARG A 74 1.58 9.25 5.85
N ILE A 75 0.87 8.92 6.93
CA ILE A 75 1.51 8.65 8.21
C ILE A 75 1.55 7.16 8.53
N PHE A 76 2.60 6.75 9.24
CA PHE A 76 2.67 5.50 9.97
C PHE A 76 3.29 5.76 11.35
N TYR A 77 2.49 5.63 12.40
CA TYR A 77 2.84 5.95 13.76
C TYR A 77 2.84 4.70 14.63
N ASP A 78 3.79 4.64 15.56
CA ASP A 78 3.83 3.69 16.67
C ASP A 78 3.91 4.44 18.01
N ALA A 79 2.89 4.24 18.84
CA ALA A 79 2.80 4.84 20.17
C ALA A 79 3.83 4.29 21.17
N THR A 80 4.25 3.03 21.03
CA THR A 80 5.18 2.37 21.96
C THR A 80 6.55 3.03 21.90
N CYS A 81 7.10 3.17 20.70
CA CYS A 81 8.39 3.85 20.51
C CYS A 81 8.27 5.37 20.31
N ARG A 82 7.04 5.92 20.27
CA ARG A 82 6.75 7.34 20.02
C ARG A 82 7.40 7.86 18.73
N LYS A 83 7.34 7.07 17.67
CA LYS A 83 7.89 7.43 16.36
C LYS A 83 6.78 7.54 15.32
N LEU A 84 6.88 8.59 14.51
CA LEU A 84 6.01 8.89 13.39
C LEU A 84 6.84 8.87 12.11
N ILE A 85 6.48 8.00 11.20
CA ILE A 85 7.00 7.99 9.84
C ILE A 85 6.03 8.79 8.99
N VAL A 86 6.55 9.78 8.28
CA VAL A 86 5.80 10.52 7.26
C VAL A 86 6.37 10.13 5.91
N LYS A 87 5.51 9.62 5.05
CA LYS A 87 5.78 9.39 3.65
C LYS A 87 5.28 10.59 2.85
N ILE A 88 6.17 11.14 2.03
CA ILE A 88 5.89 12.26 1.14
C ILE A 88 5.78 11.68 -0.27
N PRO A 89 4.58 11.60 -0.85
CA PRO A 89 4.46 11.11 -2.21
C PRO A 89 5.15 12.08 -3.17
N THR A 90 5.89 11.53 -4.12
CA THR A 90 6.31 12.27 -5.31
C THR A 90 5.16 12.31 -6.31
N GLY A 91 5.13 13.30 -7.22
CA GLY A 91 4.11 13.37 -8.28
C GLY A 91 4.04 12.10 -9.14
N LEU A 92 5.14 11.36 -9.22
CA LEU A 92 5.24 10.06 -9.89
C LEU A 92 4.37 8.97 -9.24
N HIS A 93 4.21 9.02 -7.92
CA HIS A 93 3.48 8.01 -7.14
C HIS A 93 1.95 8.16 -7.25
N GLY A 94 1.47 9.40 -7.35
CA GLY A 94 0.04 9.71 -7.49
C GLY A 94 -0.55 9.07 -8.74
N GLY A 95 0.08 9.27 -9.90
CA GLY A 95 -0.42 8.77 -11.18
C GLY A 95 -0.59 7.25 -11.22
N ALA A 96 0.40 6.48 -10.75
CA ALA A 96 0.31 5.01 -10.74
C ALA A 96 -0.78 4.50 -9.80
N THR A 97 -0.84 5.05 -8.58
CA THR A 97 -1.82 4.68 -7.55
C THR A 97 -3.23 4.98 -8.02
N GLU A 98 -3.45 6.17 -8.58
CA GLU A 98 -4.74 6.63 -9.09
C GLU A 98 -5.18 5.80 -10.30
N THR A 99 -4.28 5.52 -11.24
CA THR A 99 -4.59 4.70 -12.42
C THR A 99 -5.03 3.29 -12.01
N LEU A 100 -4.27 2.61 -11.14
CA LEU A 100 -4.69 1.29 -10.65
C LEU A 100 -6.00 1.36 -9.85
N SER A 101 -6.19 2.41 -9.05
CA SER A 101 -7.43 2.62 -8.29
C SER A 101 -8.63 2.77 -9.21
N PHE A 102 -8.49 3.52 -10.30
CA PHE A 102 -9.52 3.68 -11.32
C PHE A 102 -9.86 2.34 -11.97
N LEU A 103 -8.86 1.55 -12.37
CA LEU A 103 -9.06 0.24 -12.99
C LEU A 103 -9.80 -0.74 -12.06
N ILE A 104 -9.49 -0.74 -10.77
CA ILE A 104 -10.20 -1.57 -9.76
C ILE A 104 -11.67 -1.18 -9.65
N LEU A 105 -11.96 0.12 -9.56
CA LEU A 105 -13.34 0.62 -9.45
C LEU A 105 -14.13 0.40 -10.75
N GLU A 106 -13.47 0.56 -11.90
CA GLU A 106 -14.06 0.30 -13.20
C GLU A 106 -14.41 -1.19 -13.35
N ALA A 107 -13.50 -2.09 -12.97
CA ALA A 107 -13.76 -3.53 -12.97
C ALA A 107 -14.98 -3.87 -12.11
N ALA A 108 -15.06 -3.34 -10.88
CA ALA A 108 -16.24 -3.51 -10.03
C ALA A 108 -17.52 -2.96 -10.70
N SER A 109 -17.46 -1.78 -11.32
CA SER A 109 -18.61 -1.18 -12.01
C SER A 109 -19.09 -2.03 -13.19
N ARG A 110 -18.18 -2.59 -14.00
CA ARG A 110 -18.52 -3.45 -15.15
C ARG A 110 -19.23 -4.75 -14.72
N GLN A 111 -18.98 -5.21 -13.49
CA GLN A 111 -19.64 -6.37 -12.90
C GLN A 111 -20.95 -6.03 -12.15
N GLY A 112 -21.48 -4.80 -12.33
CA GLY A 112 -22.72 -4.36 -11.66
C GLY A 112 -22.55 -4.03 -10.18
N LEU A 113 -21.31 -3.89 -9.70
CA LEU A 113 -20.97 -3.62 -8.30
C LEU A 113 -20.57 -2.16 -8.07
N ARG A 114 -21.05 -1.26 -8.93
CA ARG A 114 -20.88 0.19 -8.77
C ARG A 114 -21.37 0.63 -7.38
N GLY A 115 -20.53 1.35 -6.65
CA GLY A 115 -20.83 1.82 -5.29
C GLY A 115 -20.82 0.73 -4.21
N LYS A 116 -20.45 -0.53 -4.55
CA LYS A 116 -20.26 -1.61 -3.57
C LYS A 116 -18.82 -1.75 -3.08
N LEU A 117 -17.91 -0.98 -3.65
CA LEU A 117 -16.51 -0.89 -3.25
C LEU A 117 -16.18 0.59 -3.02
N ARG A 118 -15.99 0.97 -1.75
CA ARG A 118 -15.73 2.36 -1.34
C ARG A 118 -14.23 2.63 -1.26
N PRO A 119 -13.70 3.67 -1.93
CA PRO A 119 -12.34 4.15 -1.70
C PRO A 119 -12.14 4.70 -0.28
N ALA A 120 -10.99 4.40 0.32
CA ALA A 120 -10.62 4.76 1.68
C ALA A 120 -9.14 5.21 1.81
N GLY A 121 -8.54 5.73 0.73
CA GLY A 121 -7.12 6.13 0.70
C GLY A 121 -6.73 7.29 1.62
N ALA A 122 -7.69 8.06 2.13
CA ALA A 122 -7.46 9.15 3.10
C ALA A 122 -7.82 8.75 4.54
N GLN A 123 -8.17 7.49 4.78
CA GLN A 123 -8.59 7.01 6.10
C GLN A 123 -7.37 6.51 6.89
N THR A 124 -7.25 6.92 8.14
CA THR A 124 -6.28 6.32 9.07
C THR A 124 -6.87 5.05 9.70
N PHE A 125 -6.12 3.95 9.61
CA PHE A 125 -6.44 2.68 10.23
C PHE A 125 -5.66 2.52 11.53
N VAL A 126 -6.31 2.02 12.58
CA VAL A 126 -5.78 1.96 13.94
C VAL A 126 -5.78 0.52 14.41
N ASP A 127 -4.64 0.04 14.89
CA ASP A 127 -4.52 -1.27 15.54
C ASP A 127 -3.51 -1.22 16.69
N GLY A 128 -4.00 -1.32 17.93
CA GLY A 128 -3.16 -1.20 19.12
C GLY A 128 -2.40 0.14 19.18
N PRO A 129 -1.06 0.13 19.33
CA PRO A 129 -0.27 1.36 19.37
C PRO A 129 -0.12 2.03 17.99
N TYR A 130 -0.54 1.36 16.91
CA TYR A 130 -0.25 1.79 15.55
C TYR A 130 -1.37 2.64 14.94
N ARG A 131 -0.97 3.60 14.11
CA ARG A 131 -1.86 4.32 13.18
C ARG A 131 -1.20 4.36 11.81
N LYS A 132 -1.88 3.91 10.77
CA LYS A 132 -1.31 3.91 9.42
C LYS A 132 -2.34 4.37 8.39
N GLU A 133 -1.87 5.12 7.41
CA GLU A 133 -2.65 5.52 6.23
C GLU A 133 -2.08 4.80 5.00
N PRO A 134 -2.94 4.21 4.16
CA PRO A 134 -2.51 3.60 2.89
C PRO A 134 -2.42 4.66 1.80
N ASP A 135 -1.69 4.41 0.72
CA ASP A 135 -1.76 5.30 -0.45
C ASP A 135 -3.14 5.24 -1.12
N ALA A 136 -3.68 4.02 -1.26
CA ALA A 136 -5.09 3.78 -1.56
C ALA A 136 -5.61 2.52 -0.86
N ALA A 137 -6.92 2.49 -0.59
CA ALA A 137 -7.56 1.33 0.00
C ALA A 137 -9.02 1.22 -0.41
N PHE A 138 -9.57 0.01 -0.35
CA PHE A 138 -10.93 -0.28 -0.78
C PHE A 138 -11.67 -1.10 0.27
N ILE A 139 -12.84 -0.60 0.68
CA ILE A 139 -13.71 -1.23 1.66
C ILE A 139 -14.96 -1.73 0.93
N PRO A 140 -15.27 -3.04 0.99
CA PRO A 140 -16.52 -3.56 0.45
C PRO A 140 -17.69 -3.08 1.31
N GLU A 141 -18.74 -2.56 0.67
CA GLU A 141 -19.94 -2.07 1.35
C GLU A 141 -21.05 -3.12 1.45
N VAL A 142 -20.81 -4.32 0.90
CA VAL A 142 -21.72 -5.45 1.06
C VAL A 142 -21.76 -5.88 2.53
N PRO A 143 -22.92 -6.30 3.08
CA PRO A 143 -22.99 -6.82 4.44
C PRO A 143 -22.14 -8.09 4.58
N ILE A 144 -21.11 -8.04 5.43
CA ILE A 144 -20.29 -9.21 5.76
C ILE A 144 -20.47 -9.48 7.26
N PRO A 145 -21.23 -10.51 7.65
CA PRO A 145 -21.51 -10.81 9.06
C PRO A 145 -20.24 -10.90 9.90
N GLY A 146 -20.21 -10.20 11.04
CA GLY A 146 -19.09 -10.23 11.99
C GLY A 146 -17.79 -9.56 11.51
N ARG A 147 -17.76 -8.96 10.31
CA ARG A 147 -16.58 -8.24 9.80
C ARG A 147 -16.58 -6.80 10.29
N ASP A 148 -15.44 -6.36 10.82
CA ASP A 148 -15.19 -4.94 11.05
C ASP A 148 -15.20 -4.17 9.70
N ARG A 149 -16.14 -3.22 9.57
CA ARG A 149 -16.32 -2.41 8.36
C ARG A 149 -15.32 -1.26 8.24
N THR A 150 -14.49 -1.05 9.25
CA THR A 150 -13.45 0.00 9.22
C THR A 150 -12.27 -0.42 8.37
N TRP A 151 -11.89 -1.72 8.38
CA TRP A 151 -10.73 -2.24 7.64
C TRP A 151 -11.03 -2.45 6.15
N PRO A 152 -10.06 -2.19 5.26
CA PRO A 152 -10.19 -2.46 3.84
C PRO A 152 -9.95 -3.94 3.55
N THR A 153 -10.33 -4.38 2.36
CA THR A 153 -9.94 -5.70 1.84
C THR A 153 -8.74 -5.62 0.91
N ILE A 154 -8.61 -4.50 0.20
CA ILE A 154 -7.50 -4.22 -0.71
C ILE A 154 -6.79 -2.95 -0.24
N VAL A 155 -5.47 -3.02 -0.19
CA VAL A 155 -4.57 -1.88 0.06
C VAL A 155 -3.59 -1.75 -1.08
N ILE A 156 -3.28 -0.52 -1.48
CA ILE A 156 -2.20 -0.18 -2.41
C ILE A 156 -1.18 0.65 -1.66
N GLU A 157 0.09 0.30 -1.81
CA GLU A 157 1.25 1.06 -1.34
C GLU A 157 2.20 1.28 -2.52
N THR A 158 2.55 2.52 -2.80
CA THR A 158 3.34 2.95 -3.95
C THR A 158 4.58 3.67 -3.47
N GLY A 159 5.76 3.24 -3.87
CA GLY A 159 6.99 3.93 -3.52
C GLY A 159 8.03 3.81 -4.60
N VAL A 160 9.21 4.35 -4.33
CA VAL A 160 10.35 4.18 -5.23
C VAL A 160 10.88 2.75 -5.14
N SER A 161 11.49 2.26 -6.22
CA SER A 161 12.00 0.88 -6.29
C SER A 161 13.10 0.61 -5.27
N GLU A 162 13.85 1.64 -4.95
CA GLU A 162 14.88 1.65 -3.93
C GLU A 162 14.27 1.38 -2.53
N SER A 163 13.02 1.79 -2.30
CA SER A 163 12.26 1.57 -1.07
C SER A 163 11.41 0.28 -1.09
N VAL A 164 11.61 -0.64 -2.05
CA VAL A 164 10.76 -1.86 -2.14
C VAL A 164 10.82 -2.73 -0.88
N ALA A 165 11.96 -2.74 -0.18
CA ALA A 165 12.08 -3.42 1.11
C ALA A 165 11.10 -2.83 2.14
N ARG A 166 11.00 -1.49 2.22
CA ARG A 166 10.03 -0.79 3.05
C ARG A 166 8.58 -1.13 2.67
N LEU A 167 8.26 -1.12 1.38
CA LEU A 167 6.91 -1.44 0.90
C LEU A 167 6.48 -2.85 1.30
N ARG A 168 7.41 -3.83 1.27
CA ARG A 168 7.12 -5.20 1.71
C ARG A 168 6.86 -5.31 3.21
N ILE A 169 7.56 -4.51 4.03
CA ILE A 169 7.28 -4.38 5.47
C ILE A 169 5.88 -3.79 5.69
N ASP A 170 5.51 -2.75 4.93
CA ASP A 170 4.17 -2.18 4.98
C ASP A 170 3.10 -3.21 4.58
N ALA A 171 3.34 -4.02 3.55
CA ALA A 171 2.44 -5.13 3.19
C ALA A 171 2.30 -6.15 4.32
N SER A 172 3.41 -6.53 4.97
CA SER A 172 3.38 -7.41 6.13
C SER A 172 2.55 -6.84 7.27
N TRP A 173 2.72 -5.55 7.57
CA TRP A 173 1.93 -4.87 8.59
C TRP A 173 0.43 -4.92 8.30
N TRP A 174 0.01 -4.53 7.07
CA TRP A 174 -1.40 -4.54 6.67
C TRP A 174 -2.03 -5.93 6.79
N LEU A 175 -1.32 -6.97 6.34
CA LEU A 175 -1.81 -8.35 6.35
C LEU A 175 -1.85 -8.94 7.76
N ALA A 176 -0.79 -8.75 8.55
CA ALA A 176 -0.67 -9.33 9.88
C ALA A 176 -1.57 -8.63 10.90
N ARG A 177 -1.50 -7.29 10.98
CA ARG A 177 -2.17 -6.49 12.00
C ARG A 177 -3.68 -6.37 11.78
N SER A 178 -4.14 -6.43 10.53
CA SER A 178 -5.58 -6.49 10.23
C SER A 178 -6.23 -7.83 10.63
N LYS A 179 -5.45 -8.82 11.10
CA LYS A 179 -5.92 -10.16 11.49
C LYS A 179 -6.69 -10.86 10.37
N GLY A 180 -6.23 -10.68 9.14
CA GLY A 180 -6.83 -11.25 7.94
C GLY A 180 -8.05 -10.50 7.40
N LEU A 181 -8.34 -9.28 7.87
CA LEU A 181 -9.39 -8.43 7.29
C LEU A 181 -8.96 -7.80 5.96
N VAL A 182 -7.68 -7.44 5.84
CA VAL A 182 -7.04 -7.14 4.56
C VAL A 182 -6.72 -8.47 3.87
N LYS A 183 -7.17 -8.62 2.63
CA LYS A 183 -7.03 -9.84 1.83
C LYS A 183 -5.90 -9.75 0.83
N LEU A 184 -5.65 -8.55 0.31
CA LEU A 184 -4.64 -8.28 -0.70
C LEU A 184 -3.97 -6.94 -0.44
N VAL A 185 -2.64 -6.93 -0.47
CA VAL A 185 -1.84 -5.71 -0.59
C VAL A 185 -1.16 -5.72 -1.94
N ILE A 186 -1.30 -4.62 -2.70
CA ILE A 186 -0.63 -4.43 -3.97
C ILE A 186 0.44 -3.37 -3.79
N LEU A 187 1.70 -3.75 -4.03
CA LEU A 187 2.82 -2.84 -4.01
C LEU A 187 3.08 -2.34 -5.43
N ILE A 188 3.27 -1.04 -5.60
CA ILE A 188 3.76 -0.44 -6.85
C ILE A 188 5.14 0.15 -6.58
N SER A 189 6.16 -0.34 -7.27
CA SER A 189 7.53 0.16 -7.17
C SER A 189 7.92 0.88 -8.45
N VAL A 190 8.26 2.17 -8.36
CA VAL A 190 8.63 3.00 -9.51
C VAL A 190 10.13 3.27 -9.49
N SER A 191 10.84 3.03 -10.60
CA SER A 191 12.26 3.43 -10.68
C SER A 191 12.34 4.91 -11.02
N ARG A 192 13.16 5.69 -10.29
CA ARG A 192 13.40 7.11 -10.61
C ARG A 192 14.18 7.31 -11.89
N VAL A 193 15.11 6.40 -12.18
CA VAL A 193 16.13 6.54 -13.23
C VAL A 193 15.84 5.74 -14.49
N GLN A 194 15.14 4.61 -14.37
CA GLN A 194 14.81 3.74 -15.50
C GLN A 194 13.31 3.79 -15.75
N PRO A 195 12.87 3.65 -17.02
CA PRO A 195 11.45 3.46 -17.33
C PRO A 195 11.00 2.06 -16.92
N LYS A 196 10.85 1.85 -15.62
CA LYS A 196 10.55 0.57 -15.00
C LYS A 196 9.55 0.76 -13.86
N VAL A 197 8.46 0.00 -13.93
CA VAL A 197 7.44 -0.12 -12.88
C VAL A 197 7.30 -1.59 -12.50
N GLY A 198 7.30 -1.87 -11.20
CA GLY A 198 7.05 -3.20 -10.66
C GLY A 198 5.72 -3.22 -9.91
N LEU A 199 5.01 -4.35 -9.98
CA LEU A 199 3.88 -4.63 -9.11
C LEU A 199 4.11 -5.94 -8.36
N GLU A 200 3.81 -5.96 -7.06
CA GLU A 200 3.78 -7.18 -6.26
C GLU A 200 2.43 -7.34 -5.56
N CYS A 201 1.85 -8.53 -5.62
CA CYS A 201 0.66 -8.86 -4.83
C CYS A 201 1.04 -9.70 -3.62
N TRP A 202 0.60 -9.29 -2.45
CA TRP A 202 0.88 -9.94 -1.18
C TRP A 202 -0.43 -10.37 -0.51
N LYS A 203 -0.46 -11.62 -0.03
CA LYS A 203 -1.59 -12.19 0.73
C LYS A 203 -1.07 -12.97 1.93
N LEU A 204 -1.96 -13.31 2.87
CA LEU A 204 -1.65 -14.31 3.90
C LEU A 204 -1.65 -15.71 3.28
N GLY A 205 -0.50 -16.37 3.27
CA GLY A 205 -0.31 -17.74 2.78
C GLY A 205 0.20 -18.67 3.88
N ALA A 206 -0.10 -19.96 3.77
CA ALA A 206 0.46 -20.97 4.66
C ALA A 206 1.94 -21.23 4.33
N VAL A 207 2.77 -21.44 5.35
CA VAL A 207 4.18 -21.79 5.13
C VAL A 207 4.27 -23.22 4.61
N GLN A 208 4.65 -23.39 3.34
CA GLN A 208 5.04 -24.70 2.82
C GLN A 208 6.47 -25.00 3.27
N HIS A 209 6.64 -25.50 4.49
CA HIS A 209 7.87 -26.21 4.81
C HIS A 209 7.88 -27.52 3.99
N SER A 210 8.93 -27.68 3.20
CA SER A 210 9.18 -28.81 2.32
C SER A 210 8.74 -30.17 2.91
N HIS A 211 8.00 -30.94 2.09
CA HIS A 211 7.76 -32.38 2.20
C HIS A 211 6.97 -33.00 3.36
N ASN A 212 6.39 -32.23 4.30
CA ASN A 212 5.52 -32.83 5.34
C ASN A 212 4.08 -32.31 5.27
N LEU A 213 3.24 -33.02 4.50
CA LEU A 213 1.80 -32.79 4.29
C LEU A 213 0.92 -32.96 5.55
N ARG A 214 1.50 -33.16 6.75
CA ARG A 214 0.75 -33.59 7.94
C ARG A 214 0.38 -32.49 8.94
N SER A 215 0.71 -31.21 8.73
CA SER A 215 0.29 -30.14 9.65
C SER A 215 0.15 -28.76 9.00
N LEU A 216 -0.64 -28.65 7.92
CA LEU A 216 -1.03 -27.34 7.38
C LEU A 216 -2.02 -26.60 8.30
N SER A 217 -2.67 -27.29 9.25
CA SER A 217 -3.66 -26.71 10.16
C SER A 217 -3.06 -25.93 11.33
N GLN A 218 -1.75 -26.06 11.61
CA GLN A 218 -1.08 -25.37 12.72
C GLN A 218 -0.01 -24.36 12.30
N ALA A 219 0.42 -24.36 11.03
CA ALA A 219 1.41 -23.40 10.56
C ALA A 219 0.82 -21.97 10.56
N PRO A 220 1.50 -20.98 11.17
CA PRO A 220 1.03 -19.61 11.12
C PRO A 220 1.02 -19.11 9.68
N LEU A 221 -0.04 -18.41 9.29
CA LEU A 221 -0.08 -17.72 8.01
C LEU A 221 0.92 -16.58 8.02
N ARG A 222 1.59 -16.37 6.88
CA ARG A 222 2.58 -15.31 6.69
C ARG A 222 2.29 -14.51 5.43
N PRO A 223 2.58 -13.19 5.44
CA PRO A 223 2.64 -12.40 4.22
C PRO A 223 3.51 -13.09 3.17
N THR A 224 2.90 -13.41 2.02
CA THR A 224 3.53 -14.15 0.93
C THR A 224 3.22 -13.43 -0.37
N LYS A 225 4.25 -13.20 -1.19
CA LYS A 225 4.09 -12.68 -2.54
C LYS A 225 3.45 -13.73 -3.43
N THR A 226 2.28 -13.43 -3.99
CA THR A 226 1.52 -14.33 -4.86
C THR A 226 1.64 -14.00 -6.34
N GLN A 227 1.92 -12.74 -6.69
CA GLN A 227 2.15 -12.29 -8.08
C GLN A 227 3.28 -11.27 -8.12
N SER A 228 4.00 -11.22 -9.23
CA SER A 228 5.08 -10.27 -9.48
C SER A 228 5.05 -9.88 -10.95
N ILE A 229 4.89 -8.59 -11.23
CA ILE A 229 4.80 -8.03 -12.58
C ILE A 229 5.91 -6.99 -12.73
N THR A 230 6.51 -6.93 -13.90
CA THR A 230 7.51 -5.92 -14.24
C THR A 230 7.21 -5.35 -15.61
N ILE A 231 7.11 -4.03 -15.66
CA ILE A 231 6.83 -3.25 -16.86
C ILE A 231 8.06 -2.42 -17.16
N THR A 232 8.63 -2.58 -18.35
CA THR A 232 9.82 -1.84 -18.79
C THR A 232 9.61 -1.21 -20.14
N ARG A 233 10.29 -0.08 -20.39
CA ARG A 233 10.37 0.52 -21.72
C ARG A 233 11.80 0.46 -22.25
N SER A 234 11.97 0.06 -23.49
CA SER A 234 13.25 0.13 -24.20
C SER A 234 13.02 0.32 -25.70
N GLY A 235 13.82 1.20 -26.33
CA GLY A 235 13.75 1.43 -27.78
C GLY A 235 12.36 1.82 -28.30
N GLY A 236 11.56 2.54 -27.49
CA GLY A 236 10.19 2.94 -27.85
C GLY A 236 9.12 1.86 -27.65
N SER A 237 9.52 0.63 -27.32
CA SER A 237 8.63 -0.50 -27.03
C SER A 237 8.44 -0.70 -25.53
N THR A 238 7.24 -1.12 -25.13
CA THR A 238 6.90 -1.49 -23.75
C THR A 238 6.82 -3.02 -23.65
N MET A 239 7.40 -3.57 -22.59
CA MET A 239 7.34 -4.99 -22.27
C MET A 239 6.69 -5.18 -20.90
N VAL A 240 5.67 -6.03 -20.83
CA VAL A 240 4.99 -6.40 -19.58
C VAL A 240 5.27 -7.88 -19.28
N MET A 241 6.10 -8.14 -18.27
CA MET A 241 6.37 -9.50 -17.79
C MET A 241 5.52 -9.83 -16.57
N GLY A 242 4.97 -11.05 -16.53
CA GLY A 242 4.16 -11.54 -15.41
C GLY A 242 2.67 -11.17 -15.47
N ALA A 243 2.21 -10.53 -16.56
CA ALA A 243 0.78 -10.28 -16.78
C ALA A 243 -0.02 -11.58 -17.00
N PRO A 244 -1.34 -11.58 -16.73
CA PRO A 244 -2.12 -10.45 -16.20
C PRO A 244 -1.96 -10.27 -14.67
N LEU A 245 -2.29 -9.07 -14.17
CA LEU A 245 -2.61 -8.90 -12.75
C LEU A 245 -4.01 -9.43 -12.49
N VAL A 246 -4.13 -10.40 -11.57
CA VAL A 246 -5.42 -11.00 -11.20
C VAL A 246 -5.76 -10.68 -9.74
N ILE A 247 -6.82 -9.91 -9.51
CA ILE A 247 -7.38 -9.71 -8.17
C ILE A 247 -8.60 -10.62 -8.03
N GLN A 248 -8.56 -11.56 -7.09
CA GLN A 248 -9.65 -12.51 -6.95
C GLN A 248 -10.89 -11.81 -6.40
N PHE A 249 -12.06 -12.15 -6.94
CA PHE A 249 -13.33 -11.56 -6.51
C PHE A 249 -13.55 -11.70 -5.00
N GLN A 250 -13.23 -12.88 -4.47
CA GLN A 250 -13.34 -13.19 -3.05
C GLN A 250 -12.41 -12.35 -2.17
N ASP A 251 -11.26 -11.88 -2.70
CA ASP A 251 -10.39 -10.97 -1.95
C ASP A 251 -11.01 -9.57 -1.87
N VAL A 252 -11.75 -9.16 -2.91
CA VAL A 252 -12.40 -7.83 -2.96
C VAL A 252 -13.60 -7.80 -2.02
N PHE A 253 -14.53 -8.75 -2.16
CA PHE A 253 -15.86 -8.71 -1.54
C PHE A 253 -16.06 -9.69 -0.38
N VAL A 254 -15.08 -10.55 -0.09
CA VAL A 254 -15.13 -11.57 0.98
C VAL A 254 -16.33 -12.53 0.84
N ASN A 255 -16.92 -12.59 -0.35
CA ASN A 255 -18.05 -13.43 -0.71
C ASN A 255 -17.78 -14.06 -2.08
N PRO A 256 -18.32 -15.25 -2.36
CA PRO A 256 -18.26 -15.80 -3.71
C PRO A 256 -19.06 -14.93 -4.68
N PRO A 257 -18.73 -14.96 -5.99
CA PRO A 257 -19.56 -14.38 -7.03
C PRO A 257 -21.00 -14.90 -6.94
N SER A 258 -21.98 -14.00 -6.96
CA SER A 258 -23.41 -14.33 -6.87
C SER A 258 -24.14 -14.28 -8.22
N GLY A 259 -23.47 -13.90 -9.30
CA GLY A 259 -24.07 -13.74 -10.62
C GLY A 259 -23.07 -13.96 -11.77
N PRO A 260 -23.56 -14.16 -13.00
CA PRO A 260 -22.73 -14.58 -14.14
C PRO A 260 -21.73 -13.53 -14.61
N LEU A 261 -21.95 -12.26 -14.26
CA LEU A 261 -21.04 -11.16 -14.59
C LEU A 261 -19.96 -10.94 -13.53
N GLN A 262 -20.06 -11.58 -12.36
CA GLN A 262 -19.12 -11.40 -11.26
C GLN A 262 -17.98 -12.39 -11.38
N GLY A 263 -16.75 -11.91 -11.23
CA GLY A 263 -15.56 -12.73 -11.37
C GLY A 263 -14.30 -11.96 -11.02
N ASP A 264 -13.16 -12.62 -11.14
CA ASP A 264 -11.86 -12.02 -10.84
C ASP A 264 -11.59 -10.78 -11.71
N PHE A 265 -10.93 -9.79 -11.15
CA PHE A 265 -10.53 -8.60 -11.88
C PHE A 265 -9.21 -8.92 -12.58
N VAL A 266 -9.24 -8.98 -13.92
CA VAL A 266 -8.09 -9.38 -14.74
C VAL A 266 -7.60 -8.17 -15.52
N PHE A 267 -6.43 -7.65 -15.15
CA PHE A 267 -5.78 -6.55 -15.86
C PHE A 267 -4.67 -7.11 -16.75
N GLY A 268 -4.96 -7.20 -18.05
CA GLY A 268 -4.00 -7.64 -19.06
C GLY A 268 -2.89 -6.61 -19.31
N ALA A 269 -1.93 -6.98 -20.15
CA ALA A 269 -0.75 -6.16 -20.45
C ALA A 269 -1.13 -4.72 -20.84
N ALA A 270 -2.08 -4.52 -21.75
CA ALA A 270 -2.48 -3.19 -22.21
C ALA A 270 -2.91 -2.24 -21.07
N LEU A 271 -3.73 -2.72 -20.13
CA LEU A 271 -4.16 -1.91 -18.98
C LEU A 271 -3.01 -1.66 -17.99
N LEU A 272 -2.12 -2.64 -17.83
CA LEU A 272 -0.92 -2.47 -17.00
C LEU A 272 0.05 -1.44 -17.60
N GLU A 273 0.15 -1.38 -18.93
CA GLU A 273 0.92 -0.34 -19.61
C GLU A 273 0.39 1.07 -19.36
N GLU A 274 -0.92 1.25 -19.14
CA GLU A 274 -1.49 2.56 -18.78
C GLU A 274 -0.94 3.07 -17.44
N ILE A 275 -0.79 2.17 -16.46
CA ILE A 275 -0.17 2.49 -15.16
C ILE A 275 1.27 2.98 -15.39
N ALA A 276 2.06 2.24 -16.16
CA ALA A 276 3.45 2.60 -16.45
C ALA A 276 3.55 3.91 -17.26
N ARG A 277 2.63 4.14 -18.20
CA ARG A 277 2.57 5.36 -19.01
C ARG A 277 2.34 6.60 -18.15
N SER A 278 1.42 6.55 -17.18
CA SER A 278 1.17 7.67 -16.27
C SER A 278 2.43 8.07 -15.50
N VAL A 279 3.26 7.08 -15.13
CA VAL A 279 4.53 7.30 -14.43
C VAL A 279 5.55 7.92 -15.38
N TRP A 280 5.75 7.32 -16.56
CA TRP A 280 6.78 7.77 -17.49
C TRP A 280 6.49 9.16 -18.09
N GLN A 281 5.22 9.52 -18.27
CA GLN A 281 4.82 10.88 -18.63
C GLN A 281 5.18 11.87 -17.52
N ALA A 282 4.90 11.53 -16.25
CA ALA A 282 5.27 12.36 -15.12
C ALA A 282 6.80 12.47 -14.93
N GLN A 283 7.57 11.46 -15.38
CA GLN A 283 9.04 11.48 -15.43
C GLN A 283 9.61 12.22 -16.66
N GLY A 284 8.78 12.61 -17.63
CA GLY A 284 9.24 13.20 -18.89
C GLY A 284 10.01 12.24 -19.80
N ILE A 285 9.85 10.92 -19.62
CA ILE A 285 10.51 9.90 -20.45
C ILE A 285 9.79 9.73 -21.80
N ILE A 286 8.48 9.97 -21.83
CA ILE A 286 7.60 9.87 -23.01
C ILE A 286 6.65 11.05 -23.10
#